data_AF-A0A803MBG5-F1
#
_entry.id   AF-A0A803MBG5-F1
#
_cell.length_a   1.000
_cell.length_b   1.000
_cell.length_c   1.000
_cell.angle_alpha   90.00
_cell.angle_beta   90.00
_cell.angle_gamma   90.00
#
_symmetry.space_group_name_H-M   'P 1'
#
loop_
_entity.id
_entity.type
_entity.pdbx_description
1 polymer ?
#
loop_
_entity_poly.entity_id
_entity_poly.type
_entity_poly.pdbx_seq_one_letter_code
_entity_poly.pdbx_strand_id
1 'polypeptide(L)'
;MCSNLSFRTYTWRTEFDAKARREFDKKAGDRLRGTLNQVYKMPLHKEVSFMTDTVRAEFINKRKHPYFLKRSNQARDNRLSGQTLEKFDPGHRQGSVSTPQVVKKMAKKKDGILPTAAEVYESTHSLCVGNDEVELMGDKSQKVMGEYMEKLEEYKNKGIEINPDKVYLEVVCGQKKGKVYG
;
A
#
# COMPACT_ATOMS: atom_id res chain seq x y z
N MET A 1 52.93 12.88 -21.83
CA MET A 1 52.11 13.55 -20.80
C MET A 1 50.99 12.59 -20.40
N CYS A 2 51.12 11.91 -19.26
CA CYS A 2 50.04 11.08 -18.70
C CYS A 2 49.57 11.74 -17.40
N SER A 3 48.33 12.18 -17.40
CA SER A 3 47.65 12.87 -16.32
C SER A 3 47.51 11.94 -15.11
N ASN A 4 48.07 12.33 -13.97
CA ASN A 4 47.92 11.64 -12.70
C ASN A 4 46.43 11.60 -12.29
N LEU A 5 45.79 10.44 -12.39
CA LEU A 5 44.55 10.17 -11.68
C LEU A 5 44.85 10.18 -10.17
N SER A 6 44.31 11.16 -9.45
CA SER A 6 44.36 11.15 -7.99
C SER A 6 43.57 9.94 -7.47
N PHE A 7 44.24 8.97 -6.85
CA PHE A 7 43.58 7.97 -6.02
C PHE A 7 42.93 8.70 -4.84
N ARG A 8 41.63 9.00 -4.93
CA ARG A 8 40.87 9.47 -3.77
C ARG A 8 40.69 8.29 -2.82
N THR A 9 41.52 8.20 -1.80
CA THR A 9 41.27 7.36 -0.64
C THR A 9 40.11 7.99 0.14
N TYR A 10 38.91 7.44 0.00
CA TYR A 10 37.78 7.82 0.85
C TYR A 10 38.06 7.32 2.27
N THR A 11 38.69 8.15 3.10
CA THR A 11 38.84 7.86 4.52
C THR A 11 37.55 8.27 5.23
N TRP A 12 36.90 7.28 5.81
CA TRP A 12 35.73 7.44 6.65
C TRP A 12 36.05 8.38 7.83
N ARG A 13 35.19 9.38 8.10
CA ARG A 13 35.40 10.23 9.28
C ARG A 13 34.86 9.52 10.50
N THR A 14 35.72 9.35 11.50
CA THR A 14 35.43 8.62 12.75
C THR A 14 34.25 9.22 13.53
N GLU A 15 33.96 10.51 13.35
CA GLU A 15 32.77 11.17 13.90
C GLU A 15 31.43 10.54 13.46
N PHE A 16 31.43 9.82 12.32
CA PHE A 16 30.25 9.11 11.83
C PHE A 16 30.22 7.61 12.19
N ASP A 17 31.26 7.06 12.85
CA ASP A 17 31.34 5.63 13.20
C ASP A 17 30.13 5.17 14.01
N ALA A 18 29.78 5.93 15.05
CA ALA A 18 28.64 5.62 15.91
C ALA A 18 27.32 5.65 15.12
N LYS A 19 27.18 6.58 14.18
CA LYS A 19 25.98 6.70 13.35
C LYS A 19 25.89 5.56 12.34
N ALA A 20 26.99 5.27 11.63
CA ALA A 20 27.03 4.17 10.67
C ALA A 20 26.85 2.82 11.34
N ARG A 21 27.44 2.62 12.52
CA ARG A 21 27.22 1.41 13.30
C ARG A 21 25.76 1.26 13.69
N ARG A 22 25.14 2.33 14.19
CA ARG A 22 23.70 2.34 14.53
C ARG A 22 22.82 2.06 13.31
N GLU A 23 23.11 2.68 12.17
CA GLU A 23 22.37 2.44 10.93
C GLU A 23 22.56 1.02 10.40
N PHE A 24 23.78 0.50 10.47
CA PHE A 24 24.09 -0.88 10.11
C PHE A 24 23.33 -1.86 11.00
N ASP A 25 23.42 -1.72 12.33
CA ASP A 25 22.75 -2.58 13.30
C ASP A 25 21.23 -2.52 13.11
N LYS A 26 20.67 -1.33 12.84
CA LYS A 26 19.25 -1.16 12.51
C LYS A 26 18.88 -1.90 11.22
N LYS A 27 19.64 -1.70 10.13
CA LYS A 27 19.39 -2.38 8.85
C LYS A 27 19.51 -3.89 8.97
N ALA A 28 20.52 -4.38 9.69
CA ALA A 28 20.71 -5.80 9.95
C ALA A 28 19.56 -6.37 10.77
N GLY A 29 19.14 -5.69 11.84
CA GLY A 29 17.98 -6.07 12.65
C GLY A 29 16.68 -6.09 11.86
N ASP A 30 16.43 -5.09 11.01
CA ASP A 30 15.27 -5.03 10.12
C ASP A 30 15.29 -6.17 9.09
N ARG A 31 16.45 -6.48 8.53
CA ARG A 31 16.62 -7.59 7.58
C ARG A 31 16.35 -8.93 8.24
N LEU A 32 16.93 -9.18 9.42
CA LEU A 32 16.70 -10.39 10.20
C LEU A 32 15.22 -10.57 10.56
N ARG A 33 14.57 -9.49 11.00
CA ARG A 33 13.13 -9.46 11.28
C ARG A 33 12.31 -9.81 10.04
N GLY A 34 12.67 -9.26 8.89
CA GLY A 34 12.04 -9.55 7.59
C GLY A 34 12.15 -11.04 7.23
N THR A 35 13.36 -11.60 7.32
CA THR A 35 13.62 -13.02 7.07
C THR A 35 12.82 -13.91 8.02
N LEU A 36 12.79 -13.59 9.32
CA LEU A 36 11.98 -14.34 10.31
C LEU A 36 10.48 -14.24 10.01
N ASN A 37 9.98 -13.05 9.65
CA ASN A 37 8.58 -12.87 9.26
C ASN A 37 8.21 -13.73 8.04
N GLN A 38 9.13 -13.94 7.11
CA GLN A 38 8.92 -14.83 5.98
C GLN A 38 8.83 -16.29 6.44
N VAL A 39 9.70 -16.72 7.37
CA VAL A 39 9.63 -18.05 8.00
C VAL A 39 8.30 -18.26 8.74
N TYR A 40 7.78 -17.24 9.43
CA TYR A 40 6.46 -17.33 10.08
C TYR A 40 5.32 -17.63 9.09
N LYS A 41 5.44 -17.20 7.83
CA LYS A 41 4.46 -17.46 6.77
C LYS A 41 4.66 -18.83 6.11
N MET A 42 5.80 -19.49 6.32
CA MET A 42 6.03 -20.82 5.76
C MET A 42 5.21 -21.88 6.51
N PRO A 43 4.67 -22.89 5.80
CA PRO A 43 4.09 -24.07 6.42
C PRO A 43 5.11 -24.76 7.34
N LEU A 44 4.68 -25.23 8.50
CA LEU A 44 5.56 -25.81 9.52
C LEU A 44 6.37 -27.03 9.00
N HIS A 45 5.82 -27.77 8.05
CA HIS A 45 6.46 -28.93 7.42
C HIS A 45 7.61 -28.53 6.46
N LYS A 46 7.65 -27.27 5.98
CA LYS A 46 8.73 -26.82 5.10
C LYS A 46 10.00 -26.56 5.89
N GLU A 47 11.09 -27.11 5.40
CA GLU A 47 12.42 -26.92 5.95
C GLU A 47 12.95 -25.51 5.64
N VAL A 48 13.72 -24.95 6.59
CA VAL A 48 14.31 -23.62 6.49
C VAL A 48 15.82 -23.80 6.53
N SER A 49 16.46 -23.72 5.36
CA SER A 49 17.86 -24.10 5.15
C SER A 49 18.88 -23.38 6.04
N PHE A 50 18.54 -22.20 6.57
CA PHE A 50 19.43 -21.41 7.42
C PHE A 50 19.16 -21.57 8.93
N MET A 51 18.22 -22.43 9.33
CA MET A 51 17.84 -22.64 10.73
C MET A 51 18.22 -24.06 11.16
N THR A 52 19.06 -24.19 12.18
CA THR A 52 19.39 -25.49 12.79
C THR A 52 18.14 -26.14 13.39
N ASP A 53 18.11 -27.46 13.49
CA ASP A 53 16.97 -28.21 14.05
C ASP A 53 16.58 -27.77 15.46
N THR A 54 17.55 -27.46 16.32
CA THR A 54 17.30 -26.96 17.68
C THR A 54 16.53 -25.64 17.66
N VAL A 55 17.01 -24.67 16.89
CA VAL A 55 16.35 -23.36 16.72
C VAL A 55 14.97 -23.51 16.07
N ARG A 56 14.81 -24.45 15.13
CA ARG A 56 13.52 -24.75 14.50
C ARG A 56 12.53 -25.33 15.51
N ALA A 57 12.95 -26.25 16.37
CA ALA A 57 12.11 -26.83 17.41
C ALA A 57 11.65 -25.76 18.42
N GLU A 58 12.56 -24.91 18.89
CA GLU A 58 12.22 -23.78 19.75
C GLU A 58 11.26 -22.80 19.08
N PHE A 59 11.48 -22.51 17.80
CA PHE A 59 10.62 -21.64 17.02
C PHE A 59 9.18 -22.18 16.91
N ILE A 60 9.04 -23.48 16.63
CA ILE A 60 7.73 -24.16 16.60
C ILE A 60 7.06 -24.08 17.97
N ASN A 61 7.79 -24.32 19.06
CA ASN A 61 7.26 -24.21 20.41
C ASN A 61 6.79 -22.79 20.74
N LYS A 62 7.55 -21.76 20.34
CA LYS A 62 7.14 -20.35 20.49
C LYS A 62 5.84 -20.04 19.73
N ARG A 63 5.62 -20.63 18.56
CA ARG A 63 4.37 -20.47 17.78
C ARG A 63 3.14 -21.10 18.46
N LYS A 64 3.34 -22.12 19.28
CA LYS A 64 2.27 -22.77 20.07
C LYS A 64 1.94 -22.02 21.36
N HIS A 65 2.79 -21.08 21.80
CA HIS A 65 2.62 -20.38 23.06
C HIS A 65 1.32 -19.55 23.07
N PRO A 66 0.48 -19.61 24.13
CA PRO A 66 -0.83 -18.94 24.17
C PRO A 66 -0.76 -17.43 23.92
N TYR A 67 0.23 -16.76 24.51
CA TYR A 67 0.45 -15.32 24.28
C TYR A 67 0.75 -14.98 22.81
N PHE A 68 1.51 -15.82 22.11
CA PHE A 68 1.82 -15.63 20.70
C PHE A 68 0.56 -15.78 19.84
N LEU A 69 -0.24 -16.84 20.10
CA LEU A 69 -1.49 -17.09 19.40
C LEU A 69 -2.48 -15.94 19.59
N LYS A 70 -2.66 -15.45 20.82
CA LYS A 70 -3.54 -14.30 21.11
C LYS A 70 -3.13 -13.07 20.31
N ARG A 71 -1.84 -12.71 20.32
CA ARG A 71 -1.32 -11.55 19.57
C ARG A 71 -1.44 -11.74 18.05
N SER A 72 -1.20 -12.96 17.56
CA SER A 72 -1.32 -13.29 16.14
C SER A 72 -2.78 -13.20 15.65
N ASN A 73 -3.72 -13.71 16.44
CA ASN A 73 -5.15 -13.63 16.13
C ASN A 73 -5.61 -12.17 16.14
N GLN A 74 -5.24 -11.40 17.17
CA GLN A 74 -5.56 -9.96 17.20
C GLN A 74 -4.98 -9.22 15.99
N ALA A 75 -3.73 -9.50 15.61
CA ALA A 75 -3.11 -8.86 14.45
C ALA A 75 -3.82 -9.25 13.14
N ARG A 76 -4.32 -10.48 13.04
CA ARG A 76 -5.15 -10.93 11.92
C ARG A 76 -6.49 -10.19 11.90
N ASP A 77 -7.18 -10.14 13.03
CA ASP A 77 -8.50 -9.50 13.13
C ASP A 77 -8.40 -7.98 12.86
N ASN A 78 -7.32 -7.34 13.31
CA ASN A 78 -7.00 -5.95 12.97
C ASN A 78 -6.81 -5.74 11.46
N ARG A 79 -6.16 -6.68 10.75
CA ARG A 79 -6.01 -6.59 9.28
C ARG A 79 -7.34 -6.73 8.55
N LEU A 80 -8.25 -7.51 9.12
CA LEU A 80 -9.59 -7.69 8.58
C LEU A 80 -10.52 -6.52 8.92
N SER A 81 -10.08 -5.55 9.72
CA SER A 81 -10.88 -4.38 10.11
C SER A 81 -12.28 -4.76 10.65
N GLY A 82 -12.36 -5.84 11.43
CA GLY A 82 -13.63 -6.36 11.97
C GLY A 82 -14.44 -7.25 11.03
N GLN A 83 -13.97 -7.49 9.81
CA GLN A 83 -14.58 -8.44 8.87
C GLN A 83 -14.11 -9.88 9.14
N THR A 84 -14.83 -10.86 8.61
CA THR A 84 -14.47 -12.28 8.73
C THR A 84 -13.63 -12.74 7.55
N LEU A 85 -12.85 -13.82 7.71
CA LEU A 85 -12.05 -14.41 6.62
C LEU A 85 -12.92 -14.91 5.45
N GLU A 86 -14.14 -15.36 5.74
CA GLU A 86 -15.09 -15.85 4.73
C GLU A 86 -15.74 -14.70 3.94
N LYS A 87 -15.90 -13.53 4.57
CA LYS A 87 -16.52 -12.35 3.97
C LYS A 87 -15.61 -11.14 4.15
N PHE A 88 -14.47 -11.19 3.47
CA PHE A 88 -13.54 -10.07 3.38
C PHE A 88 -13.81 -9.27 2.11
N ASP A 89 -14.32 -8.05 2.26
CA ASP A 89 -14.53 -7.09 1.18
C ASP A 89 -13.31 -6.15 1.10
N PRO A 90 -12.41 -6.36 0.12
CA PRO A 90 -11.25 -5.51 -0.04
C PRO A 90 -11.67 -4.11 -0.45
N GLY A 91 -11.54 -3.13 0.46
CA GLY A 91 -11.85 -1.73 0.13
C GLY A 91 -10.99 -1.09 -0.96
N HIS A 92 -9.96 -1.76 -1.49
CA HIS A 92 -9.08 -1.27 -2.54
C HIS A 92 -8.34 -2.42 -3.27
N ARG A 93 -8.26 -2.37 -4.61
CA ARG A 93 -7.71 -3.44 -5.47
C ARG A 93 -6.32 -3.13 -6.02
N GLN A 94 -5.80 -1.93 -5.78
CA GLN A 94 -4.57 -1.43 -6.41
C GLN A 94 -3.31 -2.24 -6.03
N GLY A 95 -3.37 -3.08 -5.00
CA GLY A 95 -2.22 -3.85 -4.53
C GLY A 95 -1.05 -2.91 -4.19
N SER A 96 0.16 -3.27 -4.58
CA SER A 96 1.35 -2.41 -4.40
C SER A 96 1.65 -1.46 -5.57
N VAL A 97 0.70 -1.27 -6.49
CA VAL A 97 0.86 -0.34 -7.62
C VAL A 97 0.68 1.09 -7.11
N SER A 98 1.47 2.04 -7.59
CA SER A 98 1.29 3.45 -7.23
C SER A 98 0.22 4.13 -8.10
N THR A 99 -0.45 5.16 -7.58
CA THR A 99 -1.50 5.89 -8.33
C THR A 99 -0.99 6.44 -9.67
N PRO A 100 0.22 7.03 -9.77
CA PRO A 100 0.77 7.44 -11.06
C PRO A 100 0.94 6.30 -12.07
N GLN A 101 1.25 5.09 -11.60
CA GLN A 101 1.33 3.92 -12.48
C GLN A 101 -0.04 3.47 -12.97
N VAL A 102 -1.09 3.57 -12.13
CA VAL A 102 -2.48 3.32 -12.55
C VAL A 102 -2.88 4.32 -13.63
N VAL A 103 -2.67 5.62 -13.40
CA VAL A 103 -2.92 6.70 -14.37
C VAL A 103 -2.22 6.42 -15.69
N LYS A 104 -0.92 6.08 -15.65
CA LYS A 104 -0.15 5.76 -16.85
C LYS A 104 -0.69 4.54 -17.61
N LYS A 105 -1.20 3.53 -16.91
CA LYS A 105 -1.82 2.35 -17.55
C LYS A 105 -3.17 2.70 -18.19
N MET A 106 -3.99 3.51 -17.52
CA MET A 106 -5.28 3.95 -18.04
C MET A 106 -5.12 4.85 -19.26
N ALA A 107 -4.20 5.82 -19.20
CA ALA A 107 -3.92 6.71 -20.33
C ALA A 107 -3.47 5.92 -21.57
N LYS A 108 -2.62 4.89 -21.39
CA LYS A 108 -2.24 3.99 -22.50
C LYS A 108 -3.41 3.23 -23.11
N LYS A 109 -4.45 2.91 -22.33
CA LYS A 109 -5.67 2.24 -22.83
C LYS A 109 -6.61 3.21 -23.56
N LYS A 110 -6.57 4.50 -23.21
CA LYS A 110 -7.38 5.57 -23.80
C LYS A 110 -6.57 6.43 -24.78
N ASP A 111 -5.67 5.84 -25.57
CA ASP A 111 -4.87 6.52 -26.59
C ASP A 111 -4.13 7.80 -26.14
N GLY A 112 -3.67 7.82 -24.90
CA GLY A 112 -2.92 8.92 -24.29
C GLY A 112 -3.78 9.94 -23.52
N ILE A 113 -5.11 9.80 -23.51
CA ILE A 113 -6.01 10.65 -22.74
C ILE A 113 -5.84 10.35 -21.25
N LEU A 114 -5.52 11.39 -20.46
CA LEU A 114 -5.39 11.24 -19.01
C LEU A 114 -6.75 11.00 -18.36
N PRO A 115 -6.88 9.98 -17.49
CA PRO A 115 -8.11 9.75 -16.74
C PRO A 115 -8.33 10.85 -15.69
N THR A 116 -9.60 11.07 -15.32
CA THR A 116 -9.96 11.93 -14.18
C THR A 116 -9.63 11.25 -12.85
N ALA A 117 -9.55 12.02 -11.77
CA ALA A 117 -9.36 11.50 -10.42
C ALA A 117 -10.47 10.52 -10.01
N ALA A 118 -11.72 10.79 -10.43
CA ALA A 118 -12.86 9.90 -10.19
C ALA A 118 -12.73 8.57 -10.94
N GLU A 119 -12.30 8.60 -12.21
CA GLU A 119 -12.04 7.38 -12.99
C GLU A 119 -10.91 6.53 -12.39
N VAL A 120 -9.86 7.18 -11.90
CA VAL A 120 -8.76 6.49 -11.20
C VAL A 120 -9.28 5.86 -9.90
N TYR A 121 -10.12 6.57 -9.15
CA TYR A 121 -10.74 6.05 -7.93
C TYR A 121 -11.61 4.83 -8.23
N GLU A 122 -12.54 4.93 -9.18
CA GLU A 122 -13.42 3.85 -9.62
C GLU A 122 -12.61 2.62 -10.08
N SER A 123 -11.58 2.83 -10.91
CA SER A 123 -10.74 1.71 -11.40
C SER A 123 -10.02 0.94 -10.30
N THR A 124 -9.80 1.59 -9.15
CA THR A 124 -9.04 1.01 -8.04
C THR A 124 -9.92 0.58 -6.87
N HIS A 125 -11.19 0.99 -6.87
CA HIS A 125 -12.21 0.70 -5.87
C HIS A 125 -13.40 -0.07 -6.46
N SER A 126 -13.20 -0.79 -7.58
CA SER A 126 -14.20 -1.66 -8.20
C SER A 126 -13.70 -3.09 -8.48
N LEU A 127 -14.65 -4.02 -8.53
CA LEU A 127 -14.48 -5.41 -8.97
C LEU A 127 -15.09 -5.56 -10.37
N CYS A 128 -14.47 -6.41 -11.19
CA CYS A 128 -15.06 -6.81 -12.47
C CYS A 128 -16.03 -7.95 -12.18
N VAL A 129 -17.32 -7.75 -12.46
CA VAL A 129 -18.40 -8.72 -12.12
C VAL A 129 -18.87 -9.49 -13.36
N GLY A 130 -18.50 -9.04 -14.55
CA GLY A 130 -18.82 -9.69 -15.82
C GLY A 130 -18.24 -8.89 -17.00
N ASN A 131 -18.70 -9.19 -18.22
CA ASN A 131 -18.31 -8.58 -19.50
C ASN A 131 -18.32 -7.03 -19.45
N ASP A 132 -17.23 -6.46 -18.93
CA ASP A 132 -16.98 -5.03 -18.73
C ASP A 132 -17.81 -4.33 -17.63
N GLU A 133 -18.64 -5.07 -16.88
CA GLU A 133 -19.34 -4.51 -15.72
C GLU A 133 -18.42 -4.41 -14.49
N VAL A 134 -18.42 -3.22 -13.90
CA VAL A 134 -17.66 -2.90 -12.69
C VAL A 134 -18.60 -2.56 -11.54
N GLU A 135 -18.38 -3.19 -10.37
CA GLU A 135 -19.11 -2.91 -9.15
C GLU A 135 -18.18 -2.30 -8.10
N LEU A 136 -18.61 -1.22 -7.46
CA LEU A 136 -17.83 -0.54 -6.43
C LEU A 136 -17.73 -1.37 -5.16
N MET A 137 -16.52 -1.47 -4.61
CA MET A 137 -16.19 -2.25 -3.42
C MET A 137 -16.50 -1.48 -2.15
N GLY A 138 -17.36 -2.05 -1.32
CA GLY A 138 -17.74 -1.54 0.00
C GLY A 138 -18.58 -0.26 -0.02
N ASP A 139 -19.34 -0.08 1.05
CA ASP A 139 -20.28 1.04 1.26
C ASP A 139 -19.62 2.42 1.09
N LYS A 140 -18.34 2.53 1.47
CA LYS A 140 -17.60 3.80 1.37
C LYS A 140 -17.39 4.22 -0.09
N SER A 141 -17.01 3.29 -0.96
CA SER A 141 -16.76 3.61 -2.37
C SER A 141 -18.05 3.92 -3.10
N GLN A 142 -19.12 3.17 -2.81
CA GLN A 142 -20.47 3.44 -3.31
C GLN A 142 -20.95 4.83 -2.89
N LYS A 143 -20.80 5.20 -1.61
CA LYS A 143 -21.17 6.52 -1.11
C LYS A 143 -20.40 7.66 -1.79
N VAL A 144 -19.07 7.55 -1.89
CA VAL A 144 -18.23 8.58 -2.52
C VAL A 144 -18.59 8.79 -3.98
N MET A 145 -18.76 7.71 -4.74
CA MET A 145 -19.12 7.82 -6.16
C MET A 145 -20.56 8.28 -6.36
N GLY A 146 -21.49 7.87 -5.49
CA GLY A 146 -22.86 8.37 -5.48
C GLY A 146 -22.93 9.88 -5.29
N GLU A 147 -22.28 10.41 -4.25
CA GLU A 147 -22.21 11.86 -3.98
C GLU A 147 -21.53 12.63 -5.12
N TYR A 148 -20.53 12.04 -5.77
CA TYR A 148 -19.87 12.63 -6.94
C TYR A 148 -20.80 12.73 -8.15
N MET A 149 -21.53 11.66 -8.48
CA MET A 149 -22.47 11.66 -9.59
C MET A 149 -23.64 12.62 -9.35
N GLU A 150 -24.19 12.65 -8.12
CA GLU A 150 -25.25 13.59 -7.72
C GLU A 150 -24.81 15.05 -7.93
N LYS A 151 -23.60 15.42 -7.48
CA LYS A 151 -23.08 16.77 -7.69
C LYS A 151 -22.86 17.13 -9.15
N LEU A 152 -22.35 16.20 -9.96
CA LEU A 152 -22.19 16.44 -11.40
C LEU A 152 -23.55 16.73 -12.06
N GLU A 153 -24.58 15.97 -11.69
CA GLU A 153 -25.92 16.14 -12.20
C GLU A 153 -26.55 17.46 -11.74
N GLU A 154 -26.32 17.87 -10.49
CA GLU A 154 -26.71 19.20 -10.00
C GLU A 154 -26.09 20.33 -10.82
N TYR A 155 -24.77 20.28 -11.08
CA TYR A 155 -24.09 21.33 -11.86
C TYR A 155 -24.61 21.37 -13.30
N LYS A 156 -24.85 20.19 -13.89
CA LYS A 156 -25.47 20.07 -15.23
C LYS A 156 -26.87 20.68 -15.27
N ASN A 157 -27.71 20.41 -14.26
CA ASN A 157 -29.07 20.97 -14.16
C ASN A 157 -29.06 22.49 -13.96
N LYS A 158 -28.01 23.04 -13.32
CA LYS A 158 -27.79 24.48 -13.16
C LYS A 158 -27.17 25.13 -14.41
N GLY A 159 -26.84 24.36 -15.45
CA GLY A 159 -26.15 24.84 -16.65
C GLY A 159 -24.70 25.28 -16.41
N ILE A 160 -24.08 24.81 -15.33
CA ILE A 160 -22.71 25.18 -14.95
C ILE A 160 -21.74 24.13 -15.50
N GLU A 161 -20.84 24.56 -16.38
CA GLU A 161 -19.71 23.74 -16.81
C GLU A 161 -18.64 23.74 -15.71
N ILE A 162 -18.38 22.57 -15.12
CA ILE A 162 -17.40 22.40 -14.04
C ILE A 162 -16.41 21.28 -14.36
N ASN A 163 -15.15 21.48 -13.96
CA ASN A 163 -14.13 20.45 -14.09
C ASN A 163 -14.48 19.26 -13.16
N PRO A 164 -14.61 18.03 -13.69
CA PRO A 164 -14.94 16.83 -12.91
C PRO A 164 -13.97 16.54 -11.75
N ASP A 165 -12.67 16.82 -11.91
CA ASP A 165 -11.68 16.62 -10.85
C ASP A 165 -11.93 17.53 -9.63
N LYS A 166 -12.42 18.75 -9.87
CA LYS A 166 -12.76 19.68 -8.78
C LYS A 166 -13.95 19.15 -7.99
N VAL A 167 -14.96 18.62 -8.68
CA VAL A 167 -16.15 18.03 -8.03
C VAL A 167 -15.74 16.81 -7.20
N TYR A 168 -14.91 15.93 -7.74
CA TYR A 168 -14.40 14.77 -7.02
C TYR A 168 -13.62 15.16 -5.76
N LEU A 169 -12.70 16.13 -5.87
CA LEU A 169 -11.95 16.63 -4.71
C LEU A 169 -12.86 17.26 -3.65
N GLU A 170 -13.92 17.95 -4.07
CA GLU A 170 -14.91 18.54 -3.15
C GLU A 170 -15.64 17.46 -2.34
N VAL A 171 -15.98 16.34 -2.98
CA VAL A 171 -16.62 15.19 -2.32
C VAL A 171 -15.65 14.49 -1.36
N VAL A 172 -14.42 14.20 -1.79
CA VAL A 172 -13.49 13.39 -1.00
C VAL A 172 -12.79 14.16 0.12
N CYS A 173 -12.45 15.43 -0.09
CA CYS A 173 -11.77 16.25 0.92
C CYS A 173 -12.75 16.99 1.86
N GLY A 174 -14.04 17.00 1.52
CA GLY A 174 -15.04 17.84 2.17
C GLY A 174 -14.77 19.34 2.01
N GLN A 175 -15.68 20.19 2.51
CA GLN A 175 -15.56 21.66 2.44
C GLN A 175 -14.38 22.24 3.26
N LYS A 176 -13.58 21.43 3.96
CA LYS A 176 -12.38 21.89 4.64
C LYS A 176 -11.24 22.07 3.63
N LYS A 177 -11.28 23.19 2.92
CA LYS A 177 -10.11 23.76 2.21
C LYS A 177 -9.03 24.10 3.25
N GLY A 178 -8.25 23.11 3.66
CA GLY A 178 -6.94 23.40 4.25
C GLY A 178 -6.13 24.19 3.23
N LYS A 179 -5.63 25.36 3.61
CA LYS A 179 -4.70 26.15 2.80
C LYS A 179 -3.54 25.26 2.37
N VAL A 180 -3.42 25.00 1.07
CA VAL A 180 -2.17 24.47 0.49
C VAL A 180 -1.20 25.64 0.48
N TYR A 181 -0.21 25.63 1.35
CA TYR A 181 0.91 26.57 1.26
C TYR A 181 1.78 26.15 0.07
N GLY A 182 1.98 27.11 -0.85
CA GLY A 182 2.95 26.99 -1.94
C GLY A 182 4.38 27.24 -1.47
#